data_AF-A0AB38AKR9-F1
#
_entry.id   AF-A0AB38AKR9-F1
#
_cell.length_a   1.000
_cell.length_b   1.000
_cell.length_c   1.000
_cell.angle_alpha   90.00
_cell.angle_beta   90.00
_cell.angle_gamma   90.00
#
_symmetry.space_group_name_H-M   'P 1'
#
loop_
_entity.id
_entity.type
_entity.pdbx_description
1 polymer ?
#
loop_
_entity_poly.entity_id
_entity_poly.type
_entity_poly.pdbx_seq_one_letter_code
_entity_poly.pdbx_strand_id
1 'polypeptide(L)' 'MARRLVTGAELLLWWAALTLLWMVLIGPVDTLEWLVGAGAGLIAAAVACRARRAAGAR' A
#
# COMPACT_ATOMS: atom_id res chain seq x y z
N MET A 1 14.92 1.99 -16.29
CA MET A 1 13.46 1.83 -16.53
C MET A 1 12.88 0.66 -15.73
N ALA A 2 13.34 -0.58 -15.96
CA ALA A 2 12.80 -1.79 -15.32
C ALA A 2 12.75 -1.75 -13.79
N ARG A 3 13.80 -1.24 -13.12
CA ARG A 3 13.83 -1.13 -11.65
C ARG A 3 12.76 -0.21 -11.07
N ARG A 4 12.39 0.87 -11.80
CA ARG A 4 11.30 1.77 -11.41
C ARG A 4 9.94 1.10 -11.57
N LEU A 5 9.76 0.31 -12.62
CA LEU A 5 8.53 -0.47 -12.84
C LEU A 5 8.33 -1.52 -11.73
N VAL A 6 9.39 -2.26 -11.37
CA VAL A 6 9.34 -3.21 -10.25
C VAL A 6 9.01 -2.51 -8.94
N THR A 7 9.62 -1.35 -8.67
CA THR A 7 9.36 -0.58 -7.45
C THR A 7 7.92 -0.04 -7.41
N GLY A 8 7.40 0.42 -8.54
CA GLY A 8 6.02 0.88 -8.67
C GLY A 8 5.02 -0.25 -8.50
N ALA A 9 5.27 -1.41 -9.12
CA ALA A 9 4.42 -2.59 -9.00
C ALA A 9 4.38 -3.11 -7.55
N GLU A 10 5.51 -3.13 -6.86
CA GLU A 10 5.56 -3.55 -5.45
C GLU A 10 4.78 -2.59 -4.55
N LEU A 11 4.90 -1.27 -4.77
CA LEU A 11 4.11 -0.28 -4.06
C LEU A 11 2.61 -0.45 -4.31
N LEU A 12 2.20 -0.63 -5.57
CA LEU A 12 0.80 -0.87 -5.95
C LEU A 12 0.27 -2.16 -5.34
N LEU A 13 1.08 -3.21 -5.28
CA LEU A 13 0.69 -4.48 -4.69
C LEU A 13 0.46 -4.35 -3.18
N TRP A 14 1.37 -3.71 -2.46
CA TRP A 14 1.21 -3.44 -1.02
C TRP A 14 0.01 -2.54 -0.75
N TRP A 15 -0.17 -1.51 -1.58
CA TRP A 15 -1.31 -0.62 -1.49
C TRP A 15 -2.62 -1.37 -1.66
N ALA A 16 -2.77 -2.12 -2.76
CA ALA A 16 -3.97 -2.88 -3.06
C ALA A 16 -4.28 -3.91 -1.98
N ALA A 17 -3.28 -4.65 -1.50
CA ALA A 17 -3.46 -5.63 -0.43
C ALA A 17 -3.94 -4.99 0.88
N LEU A 18 -3.34 -3.86 1.27
CA LEU A 18 -3.72 -3.16 2.50
C LEU A 18 -5.10 -2.51 2.39
N THR A 19 -5.41 -1.88 1.25
CA THR A 19 -6.74 -1.32 1.00
C THR A 19 -7.81 -2.41 1.01
N LEU A 20 -7.56 -3.54 0.37
CA LEU A 20 -8.53 -4.65 0.31
C LEU A 20 -8.72 -5.30 1.69
N LEU A 21 -7.64 -5.51 2.45
CA LEU A 21 -7.72 -5.97 3.84
C LEU A 21 -8.52 -4.98 4.70
N TRP A 22 -8.25 -3.69 4.57
CA TRP A 22 -8.98 -2.64 5.28
C TRP A 22 -10.47 -2.64 4.93
N MET A 23 -10.84 -2.79 3.65
CA MET A 23 -12.25 -2.90 3.24
C MET A 23 -12.95 -4.09 3.87
N VAL A 24 -12.28 -5.25 3.91
CA VAL A 24 -12.82 -6.46 4.56
C VAL A 24 -13.04 -6.23 6.06
N LEU A 25 -12.15 -5.48 6.71
CA LEU A 25 -12.22 -5.21 8.15
C LEU A 25 -13.27 -4.15 8.53
N ILE A 26 -13.44 -3.11 7.73
CA ILE A 26 -14.32 -1.97 8.06
C ILE A 26 -15.74 -2.16 7.51
N GLY A 27 -15.92 -2.90 6.41
CA GLY A 27 -17.23 -3.12 5.80
C GLY A 27 -17.61 -2.05 4.78
N PRO A 28 -18.92 -1.83 4.50
CA PRO A 28 -19.34 -0.82 3.53
C PRO A 28 -18.96 0.56 4.04
N VAL A 29 -18.13 1.24 3.26
CA VAL A 29 -17.52 2.53 3.60
C VAL A 29 -18.04 3.60 2.66
N ASP A 30 -18.36 4.76 3.22
CA ASP A 30 -18.78 5.93 2.45
C ASP A 30 -17.61 6.50 1.63
N THR A 31 -17.93 7.37 0.66
CA THR A 31 -16.93 7.95 -0.26
C THR A 31 -15.77 8.64 0.47
N LEU A 32 -16.02 9.25 1.64
CA LEU A 32 -15.00 9.91 2.44
C LEU A 32 -14.04 8.91 3.11
N GLU A 33 -14.59 7.82 3.63
CA GLU A 33 -13.82 6.75 4.27
C GLU A 33 -12.95 6.03 3.24
N TRP A 34 -13.45 5.89 2.01
CA TRP A 34 -12.66 5.41 0.87
C TRP A 34 -11.40 6.25 0.64
N LEU A 35 -11.53 7.57 0.65
CA LEU A 35 -10.40 8.49 0.44
C LEU A 35 -9.37 8.36 1.57
N VAL A 36 -9.84 8.23 2.81
CA VAL A 36 -8.98 8.04 3.98
C VAL A 36 -8.29 6.69 3.95
N GLY A 37 -9.02 5.60 3.66
CA GLY A 37 -8.47 4.25 3.58
C GLY A 37 -7.46 4.09 2.44
N ALA A 38 -7.75 4.66 1.26
CA ALA A 38 -6.84 4.71 0.13
C ALA A 38 -5.58 5.53 0.44
N GLY A 39 -5.73 6.70 1.07
CA GLY A 39 -4.62 7.58 1.46
C GLY A 39 -3.72 6.94 2.52
N ALA A 40 -4.32 6.42 3.60
CA ALA A 40 -3.61 5.71 4.66
C ALA A 40 -2.91 4.45 4.14
N GLY A 41 -3.58 3.70 3.26
CA GLY A 41 -3.00 2.55 2.58
C GLY A 41 -1.77 2.92 1.76
N LEU A 42 -1.76 4.08 1.10
CA LEU A 42 -0.64 4.52 0.25
C LEU A 42 0.61 4.82 1.10
N ILE A 43 0.39 5.46 2.25
CA ILE A 43 1.45 5.73 3.23
C ILE A 43 2.00 4.43 3.80
N ALA A 44 1.12 3.51 4.22
CA ALA A 44 1.50 2.22 4.77
C ALA A 44 2.28 1.35 3.75
N ALA A 45 1.85 1.35 2.49
CA ALA A 45 2.55 0.67 1.40
C ALA A 45 3.95 1.26 1.16
N ALA A 46 4.09 2.59 1.22
CA ALA A 46 5.40 3.24 1.10
C ALA A 46 6.33 2.84 2.26
N VAL A 47 5.82 2.78 3.50
CA VAL A 47 6.57 2.32 4.66
C VAL A 47 6.98 0.84 4.51
N ALA A 48 6.07 -0.04 4.10
CA ALA A 48 6.36 -1.45 3.87
C ALA A 48 7.46 -1.66 2.82
N CYS A 49 7.38 -0.95 1.69
CA CYS A 49 8.42 -0.96 0.66
C CYS A 49 9.77 -0.43 1.17
N ARG A 50 9.77 0.59 2.04
CA ARG A 50 11.01 1.09 2.66
C ARG A 50 11.58 0.09 3.67
N ALA A 51 10.74 -0.53 4.50
CA ALA A 51 11.14 -1.54 5.47
C ALA A 51 11.76 -2.77 4.79
N ARG A 52 11.14 -3.29 3.72
CA ARG A 52 11.71 -4.41 2.95
C ARG A 52 13.06 -4.07 2.32
N ARG A 53 13.22 -2.86 1.78
CA ARG A 53 14.51 -2.41 1.25
C ARG A 53 15.58 -2.28 2.33
N ALA A 54 15.23 -1.78 3.52
CA ALA A 54 16.16 -1.71 4.64
C ALA A 54 16.58 -3.10 5.11
N ALA A 55 15.64 -4.07 5.15
CA ALA A 55 15.92 -5.45 5.54
C ALA A 55 16.83 -6.18 4.53
N GLY A 56 16.68 -5.92 3.22
CA GLY A 56 17.52 -6.52 2.19
C GLY A 56 18.87 -5.83 1.94
N ALA A 57 19.14 -4.70 2.60
CA ALA A 57 20.42 -3.99 2.54
C ALA A 57 21.40 -4.39 3.65
N ARG A 58 21.02 -5.35 4.50
CA ARG A 58 21.78 -5.90 5.61
C ARG A 58 22.36 -7.26 5.24
#